data_AF-A0A1Z7Z9D6-F1
#
_entry.id   AF-A0A1Z7Z9D6-F1
#
_cell.length_a   1.000
_cell.length_b   1.000
_cell.length_c   1.000
_cell.angle_alpha   90.00
_cell.angle_beta   90.00
_cell.angle_gamma   90.00
#
_symmetry.space_group_name_H-M   'P 1'
#
loop_
_entity.id
_entity.type
_entity.pdbx_description
1 polymer ?
#
loop_
_entity_poly.entity_id
_entity_poly.type
_entity_poly.pdbx_seq_one_letter_code
_entity_poly.pdbx_strand_id
1 'polypeptide(L)'
;MKSKRMNKPSNQPLYCLLFSFLFVFSSTVIQAQSVVSKTEYNGQSDVPVNIVVTIPKGKPVNASVNVGQRFESGTMFQVPAYTTLYLTSNGNTQRLGPGSKHLAQAGPKGEKHKTFFGKVKHFVSNKLSFYKTSGPSNKYQGAVEGTEFTIEAVGKDVKFYTTEGSVEIQRRVPVKVNQASAVNRTKERELYTIKKSYVNAGDPEAFYDYNAYEEPASYDSYEEAISEYKNQLDQGYYNGEDPYFLADEYSLLGGLYLDGGDPSGAIEPLNKALNLWLEIDPSDPLIAENYLDLAEAHYLSENYDSGVQYWDYAVRIIDEAYKFNLDEYNYFYDLRDYDTAWGFGIDLVSMYEGLGYAYELRRNLGGEIEYEYQNPNYWYGQADHLSSILAQF
;
A
#
# COMPACT_ATOMS: atom_id res chain seq x y z
N MET A 1 22.96 77.51 22.73
CA MET A 1 22.47 76.48 23.68
C MET A 1 23.12 75.15 23.33
N LYS A 2 23.79 74.53 24.31
CA LYS A 2 24.50 73.24 24.21
C LYS A 2 23.57 72.06 24.56
N SER A 3 24.04 70.86 24.20
CA SER A 3 23.80 69.54 24.84
C SER A 3 22.56 68.77 24.37
N LYS A 4 22.58 67.46 24.12
CA LYS A 4 23.61 66.40 24.25
C LYS A 4 23.15 65.18 23.43
N ARG A 5 24.10 64.42 22.87
CA ARG A 5 23.94 63.03 22.42
C ARG A 5 23.53 62.11 23.59
N MET A 6 22.83 61.01 23.29
CA MET A 6 23.15 59.66 23.81
C MET A 6 22.46 58.54 23.01
N ASN A 7 23.31 57.76 22.32
CA ASN A 7 23.39 56.31 22.09
C ASN A 7 22.18 55.38 21.86
N LYS A 8 22.31 54.58 20.78
CA LYS A 8 21.68 53.27 20.45
C LYS A 8 22.05 52.16 21.47
N PRO A 9 21.33 51.02 21.50
CA PRO A 9 21.65 49.84 20.65
C PRO A 9 20.40 49.27 19.94
N SER A 10 20.40 49.04 18.62
CA SER A 10 20.71 47.76 17.95
C SER A 10 19.94 46.54 18.50
N ASN A 11 18.93 46.08 17.75
CA ASN A 11 18.64 44.66 17.57
C ASN A 11 18.09 44.46 16.15
N GLN A 12 18.70 43.51 15.46
CA GLN A 12 18.48 43.12 14.08
C GLN A 12 17.10 42.47 13.92
N PRO A 13 16.39 42.64 12.78
CA PRO A 13 15.36 41.69 12.42
C PRO A 13 16.00 40.38 11.95
N LEU A 14 15.50 39.31 12.55
CA LEU A 14 15.80 37.91 12.36
C LEU A 14 15.79 37.54 10.86
N TYR A 15 16.80 36.78 10.44
CA TYR A 15 16.92 36.20 9.12
C TYR A 15 15.66 35.38 8.77
N CYS A 16 14.96 35.77 7.70
CA CYS A 16 14.05 34.89 6.99
C CYS A 16 14.87 33.74 6.41
N LEU A 17 14.76 32.56 7.01
CA LEU A 17 15.22 31.29 6.42
C LEU A 17 14.30 30.97 5.24
N LEU A 18 14.66 31.48 4.07
CA LEU A 18 14.18 30.98 2.78
C LEU A 18 14.78 29.58 2.58
N PHE A 19 14.07 28.53 2.97
CA PHE A 19 14.37 27.18 2.50
C PHE A 19 13.87 27.04 1.06
N SER A 20 14.73 27.45 0.12
CA SER A 20 14.55 27.18 -1.31
C SER A 20 15.13 25.79 -1.60
N PHE A 21 14.36 24.73 -1.38
CA PHE A 21 14.73 23.39 -1.87
C PHE A 21 14.36 23.29 -3.35
N LEU A 22 15.25 23.79 -4.21
CA LEU A 22 15.28 23.49 -5.63
C LEU A 22 16.06 22.19 -5.82
N PHE A 23 15.40 21.05 -5.57
CA PHE A 23 15.93 19.73 -5.92
C PHE A 23 15.38 19.34 -7.30
N VAL A 24 16.07 19.74 -8.37
CA VAL A 24 15.99 19.02 -9.64
C VAL A 24 17.05 17.93 -9.58
N PHE A 25 16.72 16.83 -8.89
CA PHE A 25 17.45 15.58 -9.09
C PHE A 25 16.74 14.83 -10.22
N SER A 26 17.27 14.95 -11.43
CA SER A 26 17.12 13.88 -12.41
C SER A 26 18.07 12.74 -12.01
N SER A 27 17.86 12.15 -10.83
CA SER A 27 18.42 10.83 -10.57
C SER A 27 17.59 9.87 -11.40
N THR A 28 18.20 9.28 -12.42
CA THR A 28 17.76 7.99 -12.93
C THR A 28 17.88 7.03 -11.75
N VAL A 29 16.82 6.93 -10.96
CA VAL A 29 16.67 5.88 -9.96
C VAL A 29 16.81 4.61 -10.76
N ILE A 30 17.87 3.84 -10.49
CA ILE A 30 17.97 2.48 -11.00
C ILE A 30 16.79 1.77 -10.34
N GLN A 31 15.65 1.71 -11.04
CA GLN A 31 14.53 0.89 -10.60
C GLN A 31 15.08 -0.52 -10.45
N ALA A 32 14.86 -1.14 -9.29
CA ALA A 32 15.27 -2.52 -9.10
C ALA A 32 14.56 -3.37 -10.16
N GLN A 33 15.25 -4.38 -10.67
CA GLN A 33 14.81 -5.15 -11.83
C GLN A 33 14.63 -6.61 -11.46
N SER A 34 13.62 -7.24 -12.05
CA SER A 34 13.51 -8.69 -12.07
C SER A 34 14.34 -9.24 -13.24
N VAL A 35 15.14 -10.26 -12.97
CA VAL A 35 15.95 -10.96 -13.98
C VAL A 35 15.38 -12.35 -14.17
N VAL A 36 15.23 -12.78 -15.43
CA VAL A 36 14.85 -14.16 -15.72
C VAL A 36 16.05 -15.06 -15.45
N SER A 37 15.98 -15.86 -14.39
CA SER A 37 17.09 -16.72 -13.97
C SER A 37 17.03 -18.13 -14.57
N LYS A 38 15.82 -18.59 -14.91
CA LYS A 38 15.59 -19.88 -15.56
C LYS A 38 14.26 -19.86 -16.31
N THR A 39 14.18 -20.62 -17.40
CA THR A 39 12.95 -20.86 -18.15
C THR A 39 12.74 -22.35 -18.32
N GLU A 40 11.48 -22.80 -18.38
CA GLU A 40 11.15 -24.19 -18.73
C GLU A 40 9.97 -24.23 -19.68
N TYR A 41 10.03 -25.08 -20.71
CA TYR A 41 8.91 -25.35 -21.62
C TYR A 41 8.85 -26.84 -21.95
N ASN A 42 7.69 -27.47 -21.72
CA ASN A 42 7.51 -28.92 -21.93
C ASN A 42 8.62 -29.77 -21.27
N GLY A 43 9.08 -29.37 -20.09
CA GLY A 43 10.13 -30.05 -19.33
C GLY A 43 11.57 -29.80 -19.82
N GLN A 44 11.77 -29.05 -20.91
CA GLN A 44 13.09 -28.58 -21.32
C GLN A 44 13.45 -27.30 -20.55
N SER A 45 14.66 -27.24 -19.98
CA SER A 45 15.16 -26.08 -19.25
C SER A 45 15.98 -25.15 -20.14
N ASP A 46 16.01 -23.87 -19.78
CA ASP A 46 16.84 -22.80 -20.37
C ASP A 46 16.58 -22.58 -21.88
N VAL A 47 15.36 -22.88 -22.32
CA VAL A 47 14.87 -22.59 -23.67
C VAL A 47 14.11 -21.27 -23.70
N PRO A 48 14.12 -20.51 -24.81
CA PRO A 48 13.29 -19.32 -24.93
C PRO A 48 11.80 -19.68 -24.75
N VAL A 49 11.06 -18.85 -24.01
CA VAL A 49 9.64 -19.07 -23.74
C VAL A 49 8.80 -17.90 -24.20
N ASN A 50 7.67 -18.17 -24.85
CA ASN A 50 6.72 -17.13 -25.21
C ASN A 50 5.77 -16.90 -24.04
N ILE A 51 5.76 -15.69 -23.51
CA ILE A 51 4.87 -15.27 -22.42
C ILE A 51 4.21 -13.94 -22.78
N VAL A 52 3.17 -13.55 -22.04
CA VAL A 52 2.64 -12.20 -22.11
C VAL A 52 3.28 -11.37 -20.99
N VAL A 53 3.85 -10.22 -21.35
CA VAL A 53 4.48 -9.29 -20.42
C VAL A 53 3.78 -7.94 -20.50
N THR A 54 3.52 -7.33 -19.36
CA THR A 54 2.97 -5.97 -19.26
C THR A 54 3.93 -5.15 -18.41
N ILE A 55 4.67 -4.24 -19.04
CA ILE A 55 5.55 -3.31 -18.31
C ILE A 55 4.69 -2.18 -17.68
N PRO A 56 5.17 -1.48 -16.64
CA PRO A 56 4.44 -0.37 -16.03
C PRO A 56 3.98 0.65 -17.08
N LYS A 57 2.69 1.02 -17.04
CA LYS A 57 2.07 1.99 -17.98
C LYS A 57 2.14 1.54 -19.46
N GLY A 58 2.45 0.28 -19.72
CA GLY A 58 2.53 -0.32 -21.05
C GLY A 58 1.40 -1.30 -21.32
N LYS A 59 1.12 -1.56 -22.60
CA LYS A 59 0.14 -2.60 -22.98
C LYS A 59 0.76 -3.99 -22.90
N PRO A 60 -0.02 -5.03 -22.59
CA PRO A 60 0.47 -6.40 -22.64
C PRO A 60 0.96 -6.78 -24.04
N VAL A 61 2.12 -7.41 -24.10
CA VAL A 61 2.74 -7.88 -25.34
C VAL A 61 3.15 -9.34 -25.24
N ASN A 62 2.94 -10.09 -26.32
CA ASN A 62 3.56 -11.40 -26.47
C ASN A 62 5.07 -11.21 -26.68
N ALA A 63 5.87 -11.77 -25.78
CA ALA A 63 7.32 -11.66 -25.82
C ALA A 63 7.98 -13.04 -25.74
N SER A 64 8.98 -13.26 -26.59
CA SER A 64 9.91 -14.39 -26.44
C SER A 64 10.97 -13.99 -25.42
N VAL A 65 10.98 -14.66 -24.28
CA VAL A 65 11.79 -14.33 -23.12
C VAL A 65 12.92 -15.34 -22.95
N ASN A 66 14.12 -14.83 -22.67
CA ASN A 66 15.34 -15.62 -22.49
C ASN A 66 15.91 -15.48 -21.08
N VAL A 67 16.70 -16.47 -20.66
CA VAL A 67 17.50 -16.38 -19.43
C VAL A 67 18.44 -15.17 -19.52
N GLY A 68 18.54 -14.42 -18.43
CA GLY A 68 19.29 -13.17 -18.30
C GLY A 68 18.53 -11.91 -18.72
N GLN A 69 17.33 -12.04 -19.30
CA GLN A 69 16.50 -10.88 -19.65
C GLN A 69 16.04 -10.15 -18.39
N ARG A 70 16.02 -8.81 -18.47
CA ARG A 70 15.69 -7.91 -17.37
C ARG A 70 14.35 -7.23 -17.63
N PHE A 71 13.60 -7.01 -16.56
CA PHE A 71 12.31 -6.33 -16.57
C PHE A 71 12.28 -5.27 -15.47
N GLU A 72 11.57 -4.19 -15.73
CA GLU A 72 11.37 -3.09 -14.78
C GLU A 72 10.50 -3.56 -13.60
N SER A 73 10.70 -2.96 -12.42
CA SER A 73 9.81 -3.16 -11.28
C SER A 73 8.37 -2.78 -11.63
N GLY A 74 7.39 -3.59 -11.22
CA GLY A 74 5.99 -3.43 -11.61
C GLY A 74 5.64 -4.10 -12.92
N THR A 75 6.53 -4.94 -13.46
CA THR A 75 6.19 -5.77 -14.62
C THR A 75 5.27 -6.91 -14.20
N MET A 76 4.20 -7.10 -14.96
CA MET A 76 3.30 -8.24 -14.84
C MET A 76 3.63 -9.31 -15.89
N PHE A 77 3.70 -10.55 -15.43
CA PHE A 77 4.04 -11.74 -16.22
C PHE A 77 2.84 -12.67 -16.26
N GLN A 78 2.41 -13.07 -17.45
CA GLN A 78 1.41 -14.10 -17.66
C GLN A 78 2.06 -15.28 -18.38
N VAL A 79 2.19 -16.39 -17.65
CA VAL A 79 2.87 -17.61 -18.06
C VAL A 79 1.85 -18.57 -18.65
N PRO A 80 1.99 -19.02 -19.91
CA PRO A 80 1.03 -19.93 -20.52
C PRO A 80 1.16 -21.35 -19.96
N ALA A 81 0.26 -22.24 -20.43
CA ALA A 81 0.35 -23.65 -20.13
C ALA A 81 1.73 -24.25 -20.52
N TYR A 82 2.14 -25.28 -19.79
CA TYR A 82 3.40 -26.01 -19.99
C TYR A 82 4.69 -25.18 -19.91
N THR A 83 4.60 -23.95 -19.41
CA THR A 83 5.73 -23.02 -19.26
C THR A 83 5.99 -22.74 -17.78
N THR A 84 7.25 -22.71 -17.37
CA THR A 84 7.66 -22.20 -16.06
C THR A 84 8.61 -21.02 -16.28
N LEU A 85 8.45 -19.96 -15.51
CA LEU A 85 9.37 -18.82 -15.50
C LEU A 85 9.97 -18.65 -14.10
N TYR A 86 11.28 -18.49 -14.00
CA TYR A 86 11.94 -18.11 -12.77
C TYR A 86 12.42 -16.68 -12.87
N LEU A 87 11.98 -15.86 -11.93
CA LEU A 87 12.41 -14.49 -11.75
C LEU A 87 13.34 -14.42 -10.54
N THR A 88 14.34 -13.55 -10.60
CA THR A 88 15.21 -13.24 -9.48
C THR A 88 15.29 -11.73 -9.33
N SER A 89 14.99 -11.24 -8.14
CA SER A 89 15.13 -9.84 -7.73
C SER A 89 15.67 -9.81 -6.32
N ASN A 90 16.55 -8.85 -6.02
CA ASN A 90 17.19 -8.68 -4.70
C ASN A 90 17.67 -9.99 -4.03
N GLY A 91 18.18 -10.94 -4.83
CA GLY A 91 18.66 -12.25 -4.36
C GLY A 91 17.58 -13.28 -4.06
N ASN A 92 16.30 -12.90 -4.03
CA ASN A 92 15.17 -13.81 -3.90
C ASN A 92 14.75 -14.34 -5.28
N THR A 93 14.11 -15.51 -5.31
CA THR A 93 13.64 -16.13 -6.55
C THR A 93 12.15 -16.44 -6.49
N GLN A 94 11.44 -16.20 -7.60
CA GLN A 94 10.04 -16.54 -7.78
C GLN A 94 9.91 -17.51 -8.95
N ARG A 95 9.37 -18.71 -8.71
CA ARG A 95 9.02 -19.68 -9.73
C ARG A 95 7.53 -19.54 -10.06
N LEU A 96 7.24 -18.93 -11.19
CA LEU A 96 5.90 -18.79 -11.75
C LEU A 96 5.54 -20.09 -12.48
N GLY A 97 4.53 -20.79 -11.99
CA GLY A 97 4.06 -22.04 -12.56
C GLY A 97 3.26 -21.86 -13.86
N PRO A 98 2.98 -22.96 -14.58
CA PRO A 98 2.14 -22.91 -15.78
C PRO A 98 0.77 -22.29 -15.52
N GLY A 99 0.35 -21.40 -16.43
CA GLY A 99 -0.94 -20.73 -16.35
C GLY A 99 -1.04 -19.65 -15.27
N SER A 100 0.06 -19.21 -14.66
CA SER A 100 0.00 -18.15 -13.64
C SER A 100 0.06 -16.74 -14.23
N LYS A 101 -0.48 -15.78 -13.46
CA LYS A 101 -0.28 -14.35 -13.69
C LYS A 101 0.19 -13.67 -12.42
N HIS A 102 1.29 -12.94 -12.53
CA HIS A 102 2.04 -12.43 -11.39
C HIS A 102 2.63 -11.05 -11.67
N LEU A 103 2.38 -10.10 -10.77
CA LEU A 103 3.02 -8.79 -10.74
C LEU A 103 4.22 -8.83 -9.79
N ALA A 104 5.40 -8.48 -10.30
CA ALA A 104 6.63 -8.42 -9.51
C ALA A 104 7.09 -6.98 -9.36
N GLN A 105 7.18 -6.51 -8.12
CA GLN A 105 7.70 -5.20 -7.77
C GLN A 105 8.90 -5.37 -6.84
N ALA A 106 10.05 -4.90 -7.30
CA ALA A 106 11.26 -4.85 -6.50
C ALA A 106 11.65 -3.40 -6.26
N GLY A 107 12.11 -3.10 -5.05
CA GLY A 107 12.71 -1.83 -4.67
C GLY A 107 14.04 -2.05 -3.96
N PRO A 108 14.79 -0.98 -3.65
CA PRO A 108 16.06 -1.09 -2.94
C PRO A 108 15.96 -1.71 -1.54
N LYS A 109 14.79 -1.61 -0.89
CA LYS A 109 14.58 -2.05 0.49
C LYS A 109 13.75 -3.32 0.64
N GLY A 110 13.09 -3.78 -0.43
CA GLY A 110 12.18 -4.92 -0.34
C GLY A 110 11.54 -5.30 -1.66
N GLU A 111 10.65 -6.28 -1.59
CA GLU A 111 9.87 -6.77 -2.72
C GLU A 111 8.39 -6.90 -2.35
N LYS A 112 7.52 -6.56 -3.31
CA LYS A 112 6.09 -6.81 -3.28
C LYS A 112 5.71 -7.68 -4.47
N HIS A 113 4.84 -8.62 -4.22
CA HIS A 113 4.38 -9.56 -5.22
C HIS A 113 2.86 -9.72 -5.14
N LYS A 114 2.18 -9.69 -6.29
CA LYS A 114 0.73 -9.90 -6.37
C LYS A 114 0.46 -11.01 -7.37
N THR A 115 -0.12 -12.12 -6.91
CA THR A 115 -0.49 -13.24 -7.77
C THR A 115 -1.99 -13.16 -8.07
N PHE A 116 -2.34 -12.89 -9.32
CA PHE A 116 -3.74 -12.77 -9.74
C PHE A 116 -4.40 -14.12 -9.97
N PHE A 117 -3.65 -15.10 -10.47
CA PHE A 117 -4.12 -16.48 -10.57
C PHE A 117 -2.95 -17.45 -10.75
N GLY A 118 -3.19 -18.71 -10.40
CA GLY A 118 -2.22 -19.78 -10.53
C GLY A 118 -1.24 -19.84 -9.36
N LYS A 119 -0.17 -20.63 -9.54
CA LYS A 119 0.80 -20.95 -8.48
C LYS A 119 2.11 -20.20 -8.69
N VAL A 120 2.58 -19.54 -7.64
CA VAL A 120 3.92 -18.94 -7.59
C VAL A 120 4.61 -19.43 -6.33
N LYS A 121 5.80 -20.00 -6.52
CA LYS A 121 6.66 -20.46 -5.43
C LYS A 121 7.76 -19.44 -5.19
N HIS A 122 7.94 -19.04 -3.95
CA HIS A 122 8.87 -18.01 -3.51
C HIS A 122 10.01 -18.64 -2.72
N PHE A 123 11.23 -18.26 -3.06
CA PHE A 123 12.46 -18.66 -2.41
C PHE A 123 13.12 -17.40 -1.88
N VAL A 124 12.92 -17.11 -0.59
CA VAL A 124 13.36 -15.86 0.02
C VAL A 124 14.60 -16.14 0.85
N SER A 125 15.78 -15.76 0.34
CA SER A 125 17.07 -16.02 0.99
C SER A 125 17.66 -14.79 1.67
N ASN A 126 17.19 -13.59 1.31
CA ASN A 126 17.76 -12.34 1.83
C ASN A 126 16.91 -11.74 2.95
N LYS A 127 17.61 -11.14 3.92
CA LYS A 127 17.03 -10.22 4.91
C LYS A 127 16.87 -8.86 4.26
N LEU A 128 15.81 -8.69 3.48
CA LEU A 128 15.37 -7.36 3.06
C LEU A 128 14.67 -6.67 4.24
N SER A 129 14.44 -5.36 4.13
CA SER A 129 13.59 -4.68 5.11
C SER A 129 12.16 -5.22 5.07
N PHE A 130 11.73 -5.79 3.94
CA PHE A 130 10.47 -6.53 3.81
C PHE A 130 10.46 -7.45 2.58
N TYR A 131 9.63 -8.49 2.64
CA TYR A 131 9.18 -9.27 1.50
C TYR A 131 7.69 -9.56 1.66
N LYS A 132 6.84 -8.96 0.82
CA LYS A 132 5.39 -9.08 0.91
C LYS A 132 4.85 -9.76 -0.33
N THR A 133 3.88 -10.64 -0.15
CA THR A 133 3.21 -11.29 -1.26
C THR A 133 1.76 -11.57 -0.95
N SER A 134 0.89 -11.43 -1.95
CA SER A 134 -0.54 -11.58 -1.80
C SER A 134 -1.17 -12.32 -2.98
N GLY A 135 -2.44 -12.70 -2.80
CA GLY A 135 -3.33 -13.04 -3.91
C GLY A 135 -3.74 -11.79 -4.70
N PRO A 136 -4.92 -11.76 -5.34
CA PRO A 136 -5.36 -10.58 -6.09
C PRO A 136 -5.82 -9.42 -5.21
N SER A 137 -5.88 -9.58 -3.88
CA SER A 137 -6.15 -8.50 -2.92
C SER A 137 -5.14 -8.50 -1.78
N ASN A 138 -4.99 -7.35 -1.11
CA ASN A 138 -4.11 -7.19 0.04
C ASN A 138 -4.74 -7.63 1.38
N LYS A 139 -5.93 -8.25 1.38
CA LYS A 139 -6.60 -8.71 2.61
C LYS A 139 -5.76 -9.75 3.37
N TYR A 140 -5.08 -10.61 2.62
CA TYR A 140 -4.22 -11.68 3.12
C TYR A 140 -2.82 -11.53 2.51
N GLN A 141 -1.82 -11.24 3.34
CA GLN A 141 -0.45 -11.03 2.91
C GLN A 141 0.50 -12.00 3.63
N GLY A 142 1.37 -12.65 2.87
CA GLY A 142 2.52 -13.35 3.41
C GLY A 142 3.67 -12.37 3.60
N ALA A 143 4.23 -12.34 4.80
CA ALA A 143 5.47 -11.66 5.15
C ALA A 143 6.51 -12.70 5.58
N VAL A 144 7.72 -12.63 5.03
CA VAL A 144 8.75 -13.65 5.29
C VAL A 144 10.17 -13.09 5.35
N GLU A 145 11.00 -13.80 6.11
CA GLU A 145 12.46 -13.77 6.01
C GLU A 145 12.98 -15.21 5.91
N GLY A 146 13.89 -15.50 4.98
CA GLY A 146 14.60 -16.80 4.96
C GLY A 146 13.71 -18.05 4.83
N THR A 147 12.74 -18.04 3.90
CA THR A 147 11.63 -19.02 3.84
C THR A 147 11.35 -19.47 2.41
N GLU A 148 10.96 -20.74 2.24
CA GLU A 148 10.47 -21.29 0.98
C GLU A 148 8.98 -21.63 1.09
N PHE A 149 8.16 -21.00 0.26
CA PHE A 149 6.71 -21.14 0.34
C PHE A 149 6.03 -20.93 -1.01
N THR A 150 4.76 -21.32 -1.11
CA THR A 150 3.93 -21.21 -2.31
C THR A 150 2.68 -20.43 -2.00
N ILE A 151 2.34 -19.53 -2.93
CA ILE A 151 1.03 -18.90 -3.00
C ILE A 151 0.29 -19.43 -4.22
N GLU A 152 -0.96 -19.82 -4.01
CA GLU A 152 -1.90 -20.10 -5.08
C GLU A 152 -3.08 -19.13 -4.97
N ALA A 153 -3.31 -18.36 -6.02
CA ALA A 153 -4.52 -17.55 -6.16
C ALA A 153 -5.56 -18.34 -6.96
N VAL A 154 -6.74 -18.52 -6.37
CA VAL A 154 -7.89 -19.24 -6.95
C VAL A 154 -9.08 -18.30 -6.96
N GLY A 155 -9.29 -17.59 -8.07
CA GLY A 155 -10.21 -16.46 -8.10
C GLY A 155 -9.75 -15.41 -7.08
N LYS A 156 -10.63 -15.04 -6.14
CA LYS A 156 -10.36 -14.05 -5.08
C LYS A 156 -9.60 -14.63 -3.88
N ASP A 157 -9.66 -15.96 -3.73
CA ASP A 157 -9.14 -16.66 -2.56
C ASP A 157 -7.65 -16.95 -2.70
N VAL A 158 -7.01 -17.18 -1.56
CA VAL A 158 -5.57 -17.45 -1.53
C VAL A 158 -5.24 -18.65 -0.65
N LYS A 159 -4.28 -19.43 -1.11
CA LYS A 159 -3.68 -20.53 -0.36
C LYS A 159 -2.22 -20.26 -0.10
N PHE A 160 -1.80 -20.61 1.12
CA PHE A 160 -0.40 -20.57 1.53
C PHE A 160 0.06 -21.98 1.91
N TYR A 161 1.24 -22.33 1.44
CA TYR A 161 1.90 -23.58 1.78
C TYR A 161 3.40 -23.37 1.95
N THR A 162 3.95 -23.81 3.09
CA THR A 162 5.35 -23.59 3.45
C THR A 162 6.13 -24.90 3.39
N THR A 163 7.23 -24.93 2.64
CA THR A 163 8.12 -26.10 2.53
C THR A 163 9.35 -26.01 3.41
N GLU A 164 9.80 -24.79 3.71
CA GLU A 164 10.92 -24.52 4.62
C GLU A 164 10.66 -23.21 5.38
N GLY A 165 11.01 -23.17 6.66
CA GLY A 165 10.87 -21.98 7.49
C GLY A 165 9.43 -21.77 7.99
N SER A 166 9.04 -20.50 8.11
CA SER A 166 7.72 -20.07 8.57
C SER A 166 7.26 -18.84 7.80
N VAL A 167 6.00 -18.84 7.38
CA VAL A 167 5.37 -17.69 6.74
C VAL A 167 4.47 -17.01 7.75
N GLU A 168 4.73 -15.74 8.05
CA GLU A 168 3.78 -14.90 8.77
C GLU A 168 2.67 -14.48 7.80
N ILE A 169 1.44 -14.85 8.14
CA ILE A 169 0.23 -14.42 7.45
C ILE A 169 -0.35 -13.25 8.22
N GLN A 170 -0.36 -12.09 7.56
CA GLN A 170 -0.96 -10.86 8.04
C GLN A 170 -2.37 -10.73 7.48
N ARG A 171 -3.33 -10.54 8.39
CA ARG A 171 -4.76 -10.41 8.08
C ARG A 171 -5.25 -9.04 8.53
N ARG A 172 -5.84 -8.28 7.63
CA ARG A 172 -6.49 -7.01 7.95
C ARG A 172 -7.82 -7.28 8.64
N VAL A 173 -7.95 -6.86 9.89
CA VAL A 173 -9.12 -7.11 10.76
C VAL A 173 -9.76 -5.78 11.14
N PRO A 174 -11.08 -5.62 10.99
CA PRO A 174 -11.75 -4.38 11.36
C PRO A 174 -11.57 -4.06 12.84
N VAL A 175 -11.40 -2.78 13.16
CA VAL A 175 -11.43 -2.24 14.53
C VAL A 175 -12.76 -1.52 14.70
N LYS A 176 -13.53 -1.93 15.70
CA LYS A 176 -14.82 -1.33 16.04
C LYS A 176 -14.75 -0.71 17.42
N VAL A 177 -15.12 0.56 17.51
CA VAL A 177 -15.24 1.26 18.80
C VAL A 177 -16.71 1.55 19.05
N ASN A 178 -17.25 1.13 20.20
CA ASN A 178 -18.65 1.34 20.57
C ASN A 178 -18.92 2.75 21.14
N GLN A 179 -18.20 3.74 20.62
CA GLN A 179 -18.32 5.16 20.93
C GLN A 179 -18.48 5.89 19.60
N ALA A 180 -19.40 6.85 19.51
CA ALA A 180 -19.56 7.65 18.30
C ALA A 180 -18.29 8.50 18.06
N SER A 181 -17.86 8.58 16.80
CA SER A 181 -16.75 9.45 16.40
C SER A 181 -17.05 10.91 16.74
N ALA A 182 -16.04 11.63 17.23
CA ALA A 182 -16.10 13.06 17.46
C ALA A 182 -16.09 13.88 16.16
N VAL A 183 -15.69 13.26 15.05
CA VAL A 183 -15.62 13.89 13.73
C VAL A 183 -16.80 13.44 12.87
N ASN A 184 -17.60 14.40 12.40
CA ASN A 184 -18.71 14.11 11.50
C ASN A 184 -18.20 14.04 10.05
N ARG A 185 -18.27 12.84 9.45
CA ARG A 185 -17.85 12.57 8.07
C ARG A 185 -19.02 12.02 7.26
N THR A 186 -18.97 12.22 5.94
CA THR A 186 -19.97 11.67 5.02
C THR A 186 -19.88 10.15 4.99
N LYS A 187 -18.66 9.60 5.01
CA LYS A 187 -18.37 8.17 5.16
C LYS A 187 -17.50 7.97 6.40
N GLU A 188 -17.88 7.03 7.26
CA GLU A 188 -17.07 6.70 8.44
C GLU A 188 -15.72 6.15 8.00
N ARG A 189 -14.68 6.48 8.77
CA ARG A 189 -13.34 5.95 8.58
C ARG A 189 -13.35 4.47 8.87
N GLU A 190 -12.80 3.67 7.97
CA GLU A 190 -12.65 2.25 8.22
C GLU A 190 -11.31 1.99 8.93
N LEU A 191 -11.39 1.64 10.21
CA LEU A 191 -10.22 1.33 11.04
C LEU A 191 -9.91 -0.16 10.99
N TYR A 192 -8.63 -0.51 10.89
CA TYR A 192 -8.18 -1.90 10.88
C TYR A 192 -6.86 -2.08 11.61
N THR A 193 -6.69 -3.28 12.17
CA THR A 193 -5.43 -3.78 12.74
C THR A 193 -4.99 -5.03 11.99
N ILE A 194 -3.73 -5.41 12.16
CA ILE A 194 -3.17 -6.62 11.58
C ILE A 194 -3.16 -7.75 12.62
N LYS A 195 -3.93 -8.81 12.36
CA LYS A 195 -3.79 -10.08 13.07
C LYS A 195 -2.78 -10.97 12.35
N LYS A 196 -1.80 -11.45 13.10
CA LYS A 196 -0.75 -12.35 12.63
C LYS A 196 -1.10 -13.82 12.91
N SER A 197 -0.78 -14.69 11.97
CA SER A 197 -0.77 -16.15 12.13
C SER A 197 0.41 -16.74 11.37
N TYR A 198 0.79 -17.99 11.63
CA TYR A 198 1.97 -18.60 11.01
C TYR A 198 1.62 -19.89 10.28
N VAL A 199 2.22 -20.08 9.12
CA VAL A 199 2.20 -21.35 8.37
C VAL A 199 3.64 -21.87 8.29
N ASN A 200 3.93 -22.92 9.07
CA ASN A 200 5.27 -23.48 9.21
C ASN A 200 5.50 -24.64 8.25
N ALA A 201 6.77 -24.96 8.01
CA ALA A 201 7.13 -26.17 7.27
C ALA A 201 6.53 -27.43 7.93
N GLY A 202 5.72 -28.17 7.16
CA GLY A 202 5.02 -29.37 7.63
C GLY A 202 3.58 -29.13 8.08
N ASP A 203 3.15 -27.87 8.24
CA ASP A 203 1.74 -27.54 8.45
C ASP A 203 0.91 -27.88 7.19
N PRO A 204 -0.39 -28.20 7.35
CA PRO A 204 -1.28 -28.33 6.20
C PRO A 204 -1.39 -27.01 5.43
N GLU A 205 -1.76 -27.11 4.15
CA GLU A 205 -2.10 -25.93 3.34
C GLU A 205 -3.15 -25.07 4.06
N ALA A 206 -2.87 -23.77 4.20
CA ALA A 206 -3.79 -22.80 4.77
C ALA A 206 -4.58 -22.12 3.65
N PHE A 207 -5.91 -22.20 3.72
CA PHE A 207 -6.83 -21.59 2.76
C PHE A 207 -7.52 -20.37 3.39
N TYR A 208 -7.56 -19.26 2.64
CA TYR A 208 -8.17 -18.01 3.06
C TYR A 208 -9.18 -17.55 2.01
N ASP A 209 -10.45 -17.60 2.39
CA ASP A 209 -11.58 -17.12 1.59
C ASP A 209 -11.65 -15.60 1.69
N TYR A 210 -11.65 -14.92 0.54
CA TYR A 210 -11.72 -13.46 0.49
C TYR A 210 -12.97 -12.90 1.17
N ASN A 211 -14.11 -13.60 1.06
CA ASN A 211 -15.37 -13.21 1.67
C ASN A 211 -15.52 -13.74 3.11
N ALA A 212 -14.50 -14.41 3.66
CA ALA A 212 -14.55 -14.85 5.05
C ALA A 212 -14.74 -13.65 5.98
N TYR A 213 -15.66 -13.82 6.92
CA TYR A 213 -15.88 -12.87 8.00
C TYR A 213 -14.66 -12.84 8.93
N GLU A 214 -14.08 -11.66 9.12
CA GLU A 214 -13.04 -11.42 10.12
C GLU A 214 -13.69 -10.78 11.35
N GLU A 215 -13.61 -11.46 12.49
CA GLU A 215 -14.17 -10.95 13.75
C GLU A 215 -13.45 -9.65 14.17
N PRO A 216 -14.19 -8.52 14.26
CA PRO A 216 -13.60 -7.23 14.59
C PRO A 216 -12.94 -7.21 15.96
N ALA A 217 -11.80 -6.52 16.08
CA ALA A 217 -11.28 -6.09 17.37
C ALA A 217 -12.22 -5.00 17.91
N SER A 218 -12.95 -5.31 18.98
CA SER A 218 -14.01 -4.44 19.50
C SER A 218 -13.61 -3.83 20.84
N TYR A 219 -13.83 -2.52 20.98
CA TYR A 219 -13.52 -1.73 22.18
C TYR A 219 -14.75 -0.92 22.58
N ASP A 220 -14.91 -0.63 23.87
CA ASP A 220 -16.03 0.16 24.36
C ASP A 220 -15.84 1.67 24.13
N SER A 221 -14.59 2.14 24.08
CA SER A 221 -14.26 3.55 23.90
C SER A 221 -12.97 3.77 23.11
N TYR A 222 -12.80 4.97 22.54
CA TYR A 222 -11.56 5.35 21.86
C TYR A 222 -10.39 5.39 22.84
N GLU A 223 -10.61 5.80 24.09
CA GLU A 223 -9.57 5.80 25.14
C GLU A 223 -9.01 4.39 25.38
N GLU A 224 -9.89 3.40 25.48
CA GLU A 224 -9.50 1.99 25.64
C GLU A 224 -8.68 1.49 24.44
N ALA A 225 -9.18 1.70 23.22
CA ALA A 225 -8.49 1.29 22.00
C ALA A 225 -7.10 1.97 21.87
N ILE A 226 -7.04 3.29 22.08
CA ILE A 226 -5.80 4.07 22.04
C ILE A 226 -4.79 3.52 23.06
N SER A 227 -5.24 3.24 24.29
CA SER A 227 -4.37 2.69 25.34
C SER A 227 -3.79 1.33 24.95
N GLU A 228 -4.60 0.43 24.38
CA GLU A 228 -4.15 -0.89 23.94
C GLU A 228 -3.09 -0.78 22.83
N TYR A 229 -3.41 -0.05 21.75
CA TYR A 229 -2.51 0.06 20.60
C TYR A 229 -1.22 0.81 20.91
N LYS A 230 -1.25 1.81 21.80
CA LYS A 230 -0.02 2.47 22.26
C LYS A 230 0.93 1.49 22.96
N ASN A 231 0.40 0.68 23.87
CA ASN A 231 1.21 -0.32 24.58
C ASN A 231 1.78 -1.37 23.62
N GLN A 232 0.96 -1.83 22.66
CA GLN A 232 1.40 -2.77 21.63
C GLN A 232 2.52 -2.19 20.76
N LEU A 233 2.39 -0.94 20.32
CA LEU A 233 3.38 -0.26 19.48
C LEU A 233 4.70 0.00 20.21
N ASP A 234 4.64 0.41 21.48
CA ASP A 234 5.86 0.59 22.28
C ASP A 234 6.64 -0.72 22.36
N GLN A 235 5.98 -1.84 22.65
CA GLN A 235 6.61 -3.16 22.68
C GLN A 235 7.11 -3.60 21.31
N GLY A 236 6.29 -3.44 20.26
CA GLY A 236 6.63 -3.86 18.91
C GLY A 236 7.86 -3.13 18.36
N TYR A 237 7.96 -1.84 18.61
CA TYR A 237 9.14 -1.05 18.22
C TYR A 237 10.42 -1.56 18.92
N TYR A 238 10.37 -1.85 20.22
CA TYR A 238 11.51 -2.39 20.96
C TYR A 238 11.90 -3.81 20.52
N ASN A 239 10.91 -4.62 20.11
CA ASN A 239 11.13 -5.99 19.65
C ASN A 239 11.65 -6.06 18.19
N GLY A 240 11.70 -4.93 17.48
CA GLY A 240 12.11 -4.89 16.08
C GLY A 240 11.09 -5.52 15.15
N GLU A 241 9.80 -5.28 15.42
CA GLU A 241 8.71 -5.71 14.54
C GLU A 241 8.88 -5.20 13.10
N ASP A 242 8.27 -5.93 12.17
CA ASP A 242 8.24 -5.61 10.74
C ASP A 242 7.83 -4.13 10.51
N PRO A 243 8.63 -3.33 9.78
CA PRO A 243 8.34 -1.92 9.56
C PRO A 243 6.98 -1.64 8.91
N TYR A 244 6.52 -2.54 8.02
CA TYR A 244 5.18 -2.48 7.42
C TYR A 244 4.09 -2.57 8.50
N PHE A 245 4.17 -3.60 9.33
CA PHE A 245 3.26 -3.79 10.47
C PHE A 245 3.25 -2.56 11.39
N LEU A 246 4.43 -2.03 11.76
CA LEU A 246 4.50 -0.84 12.60
C LEU A 246 3.86 0.38 11.93
N ALA A 247 4.05 0.55 10.62
CA ALA A 247 3.46 1.67 9.88
C ALA A 247 1.93 1.60 9.87
N ASP A 248 1.35 0.43 9.60
CA ASP A 248 -0.11 0.20 9.66
C ASP A 248 -0.67 0.49 11.06
N GLU A 249 -0.05 -0.05 12.11
CA GLU A 249 -0.54 0.12 13.49
C GLU A 249 -0.38 1.57 14.00
N TYR A 250 0.68 2.29 13.58
CA TYR A 250 0.79 3.72 13.87
C TYR A 250 -0.27 4.55 13.11
N SER A 251 -0.60 4.20 11.87
CA SER A 251 -1.70 4.82 11.13
C SER A 251 -3.04 4.58 11.83
N LEU A 252 -3.32 3.35 12.27
CA LEU A 252 -4.49 3.01 13.08
C LEU A 252 -4.58 3.86 14.34
N LEU A 253 -3.48 3.96 15.09
CA LEU A 253 -3.44 4.78 16.31
C LEU A 253 -3.76 6.25 16.02
N GLY A 254 -3.25 6.79 14.91
CA GLY A 254 -3.60 8.12 14.43
C GLY A 254 -5.10 8.29 14.12
N GLY A 255 -5.68 7.34 13.40
CA GLY A 255 -7.12 7.32 13.11
C GLY A 255 -7.99 7.24 14.36
N LEU A 256 -7.60 6.43 15.35
CA LEU A 256 -8.27 6.33 16.64
C LEU A 256 -8.23 7.65 17.42
N TYR A 257 -7.10 8.37 17.40
CA TYR A 257 -6.99 9.69 18.00
C TYR A 257 -7.92 10.72 17.33
N LEU A 258 -7.97 10.74 16.00
CA LEU A 258 -8.86 11.63 15.25
C LEU A 258 -10.32 11.37 15.58
N ASP A 259 -10.73 10.11 15.52
CA ASP A 259 -12.11 9.72 15.79
C ASP A 259 -12.49 9.88 17.27
N GLY A 260 -11.52 9.75 18.18
CA GLY A 260 -11.66 10.05 19.60
C GLY A 260 -11.72 11.54 19.94
N GLY A 261 -11.51 12.44 18.96
CA GLY A 261 -11.57 13.89 19.14
C GLY A 261 -10.29 14.53 19.69
N ASP A 262 -9.15 13.85 19.57
CA ASP A 262 -7.82 14.38 19.92
C ASP A 262 -6.92 14.48 18.67
N PRO A 263 -7.18 15.47 17.79
CA PRO A 263 -6.41 15.64 16.56
C PRO A 263 -4.94 15.99 16.83
N SER A 264 -4.62 16.62 17.96
CA SER A 264 -3.23 16.91 18.33
C SER A 264 -2.48 15.64 18.70
N GLY A 265 -3.13 14.71 19.42
CA GLY A 265 -2.59 13.38 19.72
C GLY A 265 -2.34 12.51 18.49
N ALA A 266 -3.09 12.72 17.40
CA ALA A 266 -2.93 11.97 16.15
C ALA A 266 -1.63 12.29 15.38
N ILE A 267 -1.10 13.52 15.51
CA ILE A 267 0.01 14.00 14.67
C ILE A 267 1.28 13.16 14.85
N GLU A 268 1.65 12.81 16.08
CA GLU A 268 2.87 12.04 16.37
C GLU A 268 2.85 10.62 15.77
N PRO A 269 1.84 9.76 16.06
CA PRO A 269 1.77 8.42 15.48
C PRO A 269 1.64 8.48 13.95
N LEU A 270 0.86 9.40 13.38
CA LEU A 270 0.77 9.54 11.92
C LEU A 270 2.10 9.93 11.29
N ASN A 271 2.91 10.80 11.91
CA ASN A 271 4.25 11.10 11.41
C ASN A 271 5.20 9.89 11.51
N LYS A 272 5.09 9.07 12.57
CA LYS A 272 5.86 7.82 12.70
C LYS A 272 5.50 6.85 11.57
N ALA A 273 4.20 6.64 11.31
CA ALA A 273 3.74 5.85 10.19
C ALA A 273 4.26 6.38 8.86
N LEU A 274 4.12 7.69 8.60
CA LEU A 274 4.59 8.31 7.36
C LEU A 274 6.09 8.09 7.13
N ASN A 275 6.91 8.27 8.18
CA ASN A 275 8.35 8.08 8.07
C ASN A 275 8.70 6.63 7.74
N LEU A 276 8.05 5.65 8.39
CA LEU A 276 8.23 4.24 8.08
C LEU A 276 7.81 3.95 6.64
N TRP A 277 6.65 4.42 6.21
CA TRP A 277 6.17 4.24 4.85
C TRP A 277 7.11 4.79 3.78
N LEU A 278 7.59 6.04 3.96
CA LEU A 278 8.54 6.67 3.06
C LEU A 278 9.89 5.95 3.06
N GLU A 279 10.30 5.38 4.19
CA GLU A 279 11.47 4.54 4.24
C GLU A 279 11.26 3.24 3.46
N ILE A 280 10.12 2.60 3.62
CA ILE A 280 9.79 1.31 3.04
C ILE A 280 9.65 1.40 1.52
N ASP A 281 8.69 2.18 1.04
CA ASP A 281 8.33 2.35 -0.37
C ASP A 281 7.66 3.72 -0.57
N PRO A 282 8.42 4.77 -0.91
CA PRO A 282 7.87 6.11 -1.08
C PRO A 282 6.92 6.27 -2.28
N SER A 283 6.77 5.22 -3.10
CA SER A 283 5.82 5.18 -4.22
C SER A 283 4.53 4.43 -3.90
N ASP A 284 4.39 3.90 -2.69
CA ASP A 284 3.20 3.18 -2.28
C ASP A 284 1.99 4.13 -2.19
N PRO A 285 0.89 3.86 -2.92
CA PRO A 285 -0.31 4.68 -2.84
C PRO A 285 -0.96 4.68 -1.46
N LEU A 286 -0.71 3.68 -0.61
CA LEU A 286 -1.23 3.63 0.77
C LEU A 286 -0.74 4.79 1.64
N ILE A 287 0.38 5.42 1.28
CA ILE A 287 0.90 6.60 1.97
C ILE A 287 -0.08 7.77 1.93
N ALA A 288 -0.93 7.83 0.89
CA ALA A 288 -1.87 8.93 0.73
C ALA A 288 -2.91 8.99 1.86
N GLU A 289 -3.37 7.86 2.38
CA GLU A 289 -4.32 7.82 3.50
C GLU A 289 -3.72 8.49 4.73
N ASN A 290 -2.47 8.14 5.05
CA ASN A 290 -1.75 8.74 6.17
C ASN A 290 -1.48 10.25 5.98
N TYR A 291 -1.28 10.71 4.74
CA TYR A 291 -1.24 12.14 4.42
C TYR A 291 -2.60 12.82 4.60
N LEU A 292 -3.73 12.20 4.22
CA LEU A 292 -5.06 12.75 4.46
C LEU A 292 -5.36 12.86 5.96
N ASP A 293 -4.90 11.89 6.75
CA ASP A 293 -5.06 11.91 8.20
C ASP A 293 -4.23 12.99 8.87
N LEU A 294 -3.00 13.20 8.39
CA LEU A 294 -2.20 14.35 8.81
C LEU A 294 -2.88 15.66 8.40
N ALA A 295 -3.47 15.73 7.21
CA ALA A 295 -4.21 16.89 6.76
C ALA A 295 -5.40 17.19 7.68
N GLU A 296 -6.18 16.16 8.03
CA GLU A 296 -7.31 16.25 8.97
C GLU A 296 -6.85 16.66 10.37
N ALA A 297 -5.81 16.02 10.91
CA ALA A 297 -5.24 16.33 12.22
C ALA A 297 -4.79 17.79 12.31
N HIS A 298 -4.03 18.25 11.30
CA HIS A 298 -3.57 19.63 11.24
C HIS A 298 -4.73 20.62 11.08
N TYR A 299 -5.74 20.29 10.28
CA TYR A 299 -6.93 21.11 10.14
C TYR A 299 -7.70 21.27 11.46
N LEU A 300 -8.01 20.15 12.12
CA LEU A 300 -8.76 20.13 13.37
C LEU A 300 -7.98 20.79 14.52
N SER A 301 -6.65 20.85 14.42
CA SER A 301 -5.77 21.60 15.31
C SER A 301 -5.49 23.05 14.84
N GLU A 302 -6.30 23.60 13.93
CA GLU A 302 -6.21 24.98 13.40
C GLU A 302 -4.88 25.34 12.69
N ASN A 303 -4.11 24.34 12.28
CA ASN A 303 -2.89 24.50 11.48
C ASN A 303 -3.19 24.28 9.99
N TYR A 304 -3.93 25.22 9.42
CA TYR A 304 -4.46 25.13 8.05
C TYR A 304 -3.39 25.00 6.96
N ASP A 305 -2.26 25.71 7.08
CA ASP A 305 -1.20 25.67 6.07
C ASP A 305 -0.58 24.27 5.96
N SER A 306 -0.30 23.63 7.09
CA SER A 306 0.15 22.23 7.11
C SER A 306 -0.94 21.28 6.61
N GLY A 307 -2.19 21.53 6.98
CA GLY A 307 -3.34 20.75 6.50
C GLY A 307 -3.45 20.74 4.97
N VAL A 308 -3.37 21.91 4.34
CA VAL A 308 -3.39 22.05 2.87
C VAL A 308 -2.19 21.35 2.23
N GLN A 309 -0.99 21.50 2.82
CA GLN A 309 0.21 20.88 2.29
C GLN A 309 0.12 19.35 2.25
N TYR A 310 -0.34 18.73 3.33
CA TYR A 310 -0.50 17.27 3.37
C TYR A 310 -1.62 16.77 2.46
N TRP A 311 -2.70 17.54 2.36
CA TRP A 311 -3.78 17.27 1.40
C TRP A 311 -3.27 17.26 -0.05
N ASP A 312 -2.47 18.26 -0.45
CA ASP A 312 -1.88 18.34 -1.79
C ASP A 312 -1.00 17.10 -2.10
N TYR A 313 -0.25 16.61 -1.12
CA TYR A 313 0.56 15.41 -1.28
C TYR A 313 -0.31 14.15 -1.47
N ALA A 314 -1.34 13.99 -0.65
CA ALA A 314 -2.26 12.87 -0.77
C ALA A 314 -2.95 12.83 -2.14
N VAL A 315 -3.57 13.94 -2.55
CA VAL A 315 -4.31 14.00 -3.82
C VAL A 315 -3.42 13.69 -5.01
N ARG A 316 -2.17 14.18 -5.02
CA ARG A 316 -1.22 13.86 -6.09
C ARG A 316 -0.92 12.37 -6.19
N ILE A 317 -0.72 11.70 -5.06
CA ILE A 317 -0.45 10.25 -5.02
C ILE A 317 -1.68 9.48 -5.48
N ILE A 318 -2.86 9.82 -4.94
CA ILE A 318 -4.11 9.14 -5.27
C ILE A 318 -4.45 9.34 -6.75
N ASP A 319 -4.30 10.53 -7.31
CA ASP A 319 -4.60 10.81 -8.72
C ASP A 319 -3.69 10.00 -9.68
N GLU A 320 -2.40 9.85 -9.36
CA GLU A 320 -1.50 9.00 -10.17
C GLU A 320 -1.91 7.53 -10.09
N ALA A 321 -2.17 7.02 -8.88
CA ALA A 321 -2.57 5.63 -8.68
C ALA A 321 -3.97 5.33 -9.26
N TYR A 322 -4.91 6.26 -9.13
CA TYR A 322 -6.25 6.20 -9.72
C TYR A 322 -6.17 6.01 -11.23
N LYS A 323 -5.43 6.86 -11.93
CA LYS A 323 -5.29 6.79 -13.40
C LYS A 323 -4.74 5.44 -13.84
N PHE A 324 -3.68 4.98 -13.17
CA PHE A 324 -3.09 3.68 -13.47
C PHE A 324 -4.08 2.53 -13.24
N ASN A 325 -4.70 2.45 -12.05
CA ASN A 325 -5.63 1.35 -11.73
C ASN A 325 -6.89 1.39 -12.60
N LEU A 326 -7.39 2.57 -12.98
CA LEU A 326 -8.52 2.71 -13.89
C LEU A 326 -8.19 2.20 -15.30
N ASP A 327 -7.02 2.55 -15.83
CA ASP A 327 -6.59 2.09 -17.15
C ASP A 327 -6.42 0.56 -17.17
N GLU A 328 -5.78 -0.01 -16.15
CA GLU A 328 -5.60 -1.46 -16.02
C GLU A 328 -6.94 -2.19 -15.82
N TYR A 329 -7.82 -1.68 -14.94
CA TYR A 329 -9.15 -2.24 -14.71
C TYR A 329 -9.94 -2.32 -16.02
N ASN A 330 -10.08 -1.20 -16.74
CA ASN A 330 -10.83 -1.14 -17.98
C ASN A 330 -10.24 -2.07 -19.04
N TYR A 331 -8.91 -2.10 -19.15
CA TYR A 331 -8.23 -2.97 -20.09
C TYR A 331 -8.54 -4.46 -19.84
N PHE A 332 -8.40 -4.95 -18.61
CA PHE A 332 -8.68 -6.35 -18.30
C PHE A 332 -10.18 -6.68 -18.34
N TYR A 333 -11.03 -5.72 -17.97
CA TYR A 333 -12.48 -5.85 -18.08
C TYR A 333 -12.90 -6.06 -19.55
N ASP A 334 -12.38 -5.24 -20.47
CA ASP A 334 -12.68 -5.34 -21.90
C ASP A 334 -12.21 -6.66 -22.52
N LEU A 335 -11.09 -7.20 -22.03
CA LEU A 335 -10.60 -8.53 -22.39
C LEU A 335 -11.39 -9.68 -21.77
N ARG A 336 -12.34 -9.39 -20.88
CA ARG A 336 -13.07 -10.38 -20.06
C ARG A 336 -12.17 -11.20 -19.15
N ASP A 337 -11.03 -10.63 -18.78
CA ASP A 337 -10.12 -11.17 -17.77
C ASP A 337 -10.56 -10.65 -16.39
N TYR A 338 -11.70 -11.17 -15.92
CA TYR A 338 -12.39 -10.63 -14.75
C TYR A 338 -11.62 -10.85 -13.45
N ASP A 339 -10.78 -11.89 -13.34
CA ASP A 339 -9.95 -12.12 -12.16
C ASP A 339 -8.90 -11.00 -12.00
N THR A 340 -8.23 -10.63 -13.11
CA THR A 340 -7.25 -9.55 -13.10
C THR A 340 -7.92 -8.19 -12.94
N ALA A 341 -9.03 -7.98 -13.67
CA ALA A 341 -9.83 -6.76 -13.53
C ALA A 341 -10.31 -6.59 -12.09
N TRP A 342 -10.75 -7.66 -11.44
CA TRP A 342 -11.19 -7.62 -10.04
C TRP A 342 -10.06 -7.17 -9.11
N GLY A 343 -8.85 -7.70 -9.29
CA GLY A 343 -7.68 -7.33 -8.48
C GLY A 343 -7.29 -5.84 -8.59
N PHE A 344 -7.39 -5.23 -9.77
CA PHE A 344 -7.20 -3.78 -9.95
C PHE A 344 -8.43 -2.97 -9.53
N GLY A 345 -9.63 -3.54 -9.68
CA GLY A 345 -10.88 -2.91 -9.29
C GLY A 345 -10.97 -2.67 -7.78
N ILE A 346 -10.50 -3.61 -6.96
CA ILE A 346 -10.43 -3.40 -5.50
C ILE A 346 -9.48 -2.27 -5.14
N ASP A 347 -8.30 -2.20 -5.76
CA ASP A 347 -7.36 -1.09 -5.54
C ASP A 347 -7.99 0.25 -5.99
N LEU A 348 -8.74 0.24 -7.10
CA LEU A 348 -9.47 1.40 -7.62
C LEU A 348 -10.60 1.88 -6.71
N VAL A 349 -11.32 0.97 -6.03
CA VAL A 349 -12.32 1.33 -5.00
C VAL A 349 -11.65 2.16 -3.89
N SER A 350 -10.51 1.71 -3.37
CA SER A 350 -9.78 2.44 -2.33
C SER A 350 -9.30 3.82 -2.83
N MET A 351 -8.92 3.95 -4.11
CA MET A 351 -8.57 5.25 -4.68
C MET A 351 -9.78 6.19 -4.77
N TYR A 352 -10.96 5.69 -5.14
CA TYR A 352 -12.19 6.47 -5.13
C TYR A 352 -12.57 6.92 -3.71
N GLU A 353 -12.44 6.06 -2.71
CA GLU A 353 -12.70 6.43 -1.32
C GLU A 353 -11.72 7.49 -0.81
N GLY A 354 -10.44 7.34 -1.15
CA GLY A 354 -9.40 8.32 -0.86
C GLY A 354 -9.69 9.69 -1.50
N LEU A 355 -10.13 9.73 -2.77
CA LEU A 355 -10.54 11.00 -3.42
C LEU A 355 -11.80 11.59 -2.77
N GLY A 356 -12.77 10.76 -2.42
CA GLY A 356 -13.96 11.19 -1.67
C GLY A 356 -13.58 11.87 -0.35
N TYR A 357 -12.71 11.22 0.43
CA TYR A 357 -12.22 11.74 1.70
C TYR A 357 -11.39 13.01 1.51
N ALA A 358 -10.48 13.02 0.53
CA ALA A 358 -9.68 14.20 0.22
C ALA A 358 -10.56 15.41 -0.12
N TYR A 359 -11.56 15.25 -1.00
CA TYR A 359 -12.43 16.36 -1.36
C TYR A 359 -13.40 16.74 -0.24
N GLU A 360 -13.77 15.82 0.66
CA GLU A 360 -14.54 16.15 1.85
C GLU A 360 -13.73 17.03 2.79
N LEU A 361 -12.47 16.66 3.04
CA LEU A 361 -11.54 17.50 3.78
C LEU A 361 -11.40 18.86 3.11
N ARG A 362 -11.17 18.92 1.79
CA ARG A 362 -11.02 20.19 1.07
C ARG A 362 -12.24 21.10 1.22
N ARG A 363 -13.45 20.56 1.18
CA ARG A 363 -14.69 21.29 1.43
C ARG A 363 -14.71 21.85 2.86
N ASN A 364 -14.32 21.04 3.84
CA ASN A 364 -14.26 21.46 5.25
C ASN A 364 -13.16 22.52 5.47
N LEU A 365 -12.03 22.45 4.74
CA LEU A 365 -10.97 23.47 4.71
C LEU A 365 -11.45 24.84 4.14
N GLY A 366 -12.72 24.99 3.77
CA GLY A 366 -13.25 26.20 3.13
C GLY A 366 -12.86 26.32 1.66
N GLY A 367 -12.40 25.23 1.03
CA GLY A 367 -12.15 25.18 -0.41
C GLY A 367 -13.47 25.20 -1.18
N GLU A 368 -13.52 26.03 -2.23
CA GLU A 368 -14.65 26.03 -3.17
C GLU A 368 -14.65 24.74 -4.00
N ILE A 369 -15.84 24.15 -4.17
CA ILE A 369 -16.08 23.05 -5.12
C ILE A 369 -16.50 23.70 -6.43
N GLU A 370 -15.56 23.80 -7.36
CA GLU A 370 -15.76 24.40 -8.69
C GLU A 370 -16.26 23.38 -9.71
N TYR A 371 -15.91 22.11 -9.54
CA TYR A 371 -16.20 21.04 -10.51
C TYR A 371 -16.85 19.81 -9.86
N GLU A 372 -17.58 19.03 -10.67
CA GLU A 372 -18.26 17.80 -10.21
C GLU A 372 -17.27 16.78 -9.63
N TYR A 373 -16.07 16.64 -10.21
CA TYR A 373 -15.00 15.78 -9.69
C TYR A 373 -14.38 16.30 -8.39
N GLN A 374 -14.75 17.49 -7.90
CA GLN A 374 -14.38 17.98 -6.57
C GLN A 374 -15.50 17.74 -5.55
N ASN A 375 -16.61 17.11 -5.95
CA ASN A 375 -17.68 16.70 -5.05
C ASN A 375 -17.35 15.35 -4.41
N PRO A 376 -17.26 15.26 -3.07
CA PRO A 376 -16.98 13.99 -2.38
C PRO A 376 -17.97 12.87 -2.75
N ASN A 377 -19.24 13.22 -2.92
CA ASN A 377 -20.30 12.27 -3.23
C ASN A 377 -20.15 11.64 -4.62
N TYR A 378 -19.49 12.33 -5.56
CA TYR A 378 -19.17 11.75 -6.86
C TYR A 378 -18.26 10.54 -6.67
N TRP A 379 -17.16 10.72 -5.93
CA TRP A 379 -16.17 9.67 -5.71
C TRP A 379 -16.67 8.54 -4.84
N TYR A 380 -17.37 8.83 -3.74
CA TYR A 380 -18.01 7.79 -2.94
C TYR A 380 -19.03 7.00 -3.76
N GLY A 381 -19.81 7.67 -4.63
CA GLY A 381 -20.71 7.00 -5.55
C GLY A 381 -20.00 6.08 -6.56
N GLN A 382 -18.83 6.48 -7.06
CA GLN A 382 -18.01 5.61 -7.92
C GLN A 382 -17.47 4.39 -7.15
N ALA A 383 -17.03 4.58 -5.91
CA ALA A 383 -16.57 3.49 -5.04
C ALA A 383 -17.69 2.46 -4.78
N ASP A 384 -18.88 2.92 -4.41
CA ASP A 384 -20.03 2.06 -4.12
C ASP A 384 -20.52 1.33 -5.38
N HIS A 385 -20.55 2.04 -6.52
CA HIS A 385 -20.93 1.46 -7.81
C HIS A 385 -19.95 0.36 -8.24
N LEU A 386 -18.65 0.64 -8.20
CA LEU A 386 -17.62 -0.32 -8.58
C LEU A 386 -17.61 -1.51 -7.62
N SER A 387 -17.68 -1.29 -6.31
CA SER A 387 -17.81 -2.36 -5.30
C SER A 387 -19.00 -3.28 -5.61
N SER A 388 -20.14 -2.71 -6.02
CA SER A 388 -21.34 -3.47 -6.39
C SER A 388 -21.16 -4.31 -7.66
N ILE A 389 -20.33 -3.85 -8.61
CA ILE A 389 -19.95 -4.64 -9.80
C ILE A 389 -19.00 -5.77 -9.41
N LEU A 390 -17.97 -5.47 -8.61
CA LEU A 390 -16.95 -6.42 -8.18
C LEU A 390 -17.51 -7.55 -7.29
N ALA A 391 -18.62 -7.30 -6.60
CA ALA A 391 -19.35 -8.30 -5.84
C ALA A 391 -20.09 -9.33 -6.73
N GLN A 392 -20.26 -9.05 -8.03
CA GLN A 392 -20.93 -9.96 -8.98
C GLN A 392 -19.95 -10.88 -9.72
N PHE A 393 -18.67 -10.53 -9.75
CA PHE A 393 -17.58 -11.45 -10.12
C PHE A 393 -17.36 -12.48 -9.02
#